data_AF-A0A1M5FYK6-F1
#
_entry.id   AF-A0A1M5FYK6-F1
#
_cell.length_a   1.000
_cell.length_b   1.000
_cell.length_c   1.000
_cell.angle_alpha   90.00
_cell.angle_beta   90.00
_cell.angle_gamma   90.00
#
_symmetry.space_group_name_H-M   'P 1'
#
loop_
_entity.id
_entity.type
_entity.pdbx_description
1 polymer ?
#
loop_
_entity_poly.entity_id
_entity_poly.type
_entity_poly.pdbx_seq_one_letter_code
_entity_poly.pdbx_strand_id
1 'polypeptide(L)'
;MTKADIQIELSSNAEFAISRNKLCPMQPQRIAQIVDRYGMILRTHWNEELEVIARNPWVSYCIYEWCDGGPLPSFSLSGLLGHVAFELEEAGEGPDIDELNQLIEVTSKLSPFDQLAIMEFVEHNH
;
A
#
# COMPACT_ATOMS: atom_id res chain seq x y z
N MET A 1 23.42 21.41 -8.01
CA MET A 1 22.39 20.39 -8.28
C MET A 1 21.04 21.00 -7.90
N THR A 2 20.23 21.34 -8.89
CA THR A 2 18.85 21.79 -8.68
C THR A 2 18.01 20.57 -8.32
N LYS A 3 17.28 20.63 -7.19
CA LYS A 3 16.26 19.64 -6.84
C LYS A 3 15.31 19.52 -8.03
N ALA A 4 15.13 18.31 -8.56
CA ALA A 4 14.07 18.07 -9.52
C ALA A 4 12.75 18.35 -8.80
N ASP A 5 12.02 19.35 -9.25
CA ASP A 5 10.65 19.58 -8.81
C ASP A 5 9.82 18.40 -9.34
N ILE A 6 9.54 17.44 -8.48
CA ILE A 6 8.65 16.33 -8.80
C ILE A 6 7.27 16.93 -9.04
N GLN A 7 6.87 17.04 -10.31
CA GLN A 7 5.49 17.37 -10.66
C GLN A 7 4.64 16.14 -10.41
N ILE A 8 3.95 16.13 -9.28
CA ILE A 8 2.92 15.15 -8.97
C ILE A 8 1.64 15.62 -9.66
N GLU A 9 1.17 14.88 -10.67
CA GLU A 9 -0.19 15.06 -11.17
C GLU A 9 -1.18 14.59 -10.10
N LEU A 10 -2.02 15.51 -9.66
CA LEU A 10 -3.03 15.24 -8.63
C LEU A 10 -4.35 14.90 -9.30
N SER A 11 -5.09 13.95 -8.73
CA SER A 11 -6.48 13.75 -9.11
C SER A 11 -7.33 14.96 -8.71
N SER A 12 -8.47 15.16 -9.38
CA SER A 12 -9.44 16.23 -9.04
C SER A 12 -9.88 16.19 -7.56
N ASN A 13 -10.01 14.99 -7.00
CA ASN A 13 -10.32 14.80 -5.58
C ASN A 13 -9.16 15.25 -4.67
N ALA A 14 -7.91 14.98 -5.05
CA ALA A 14 -6.74 15.44 -4.32
C ALA A 14 -6.57 16.96 -4.41
N GLU A 15 -6.79 17.56 -5.57
CA GLU A 15 -6.80 19.02 -5.75
C GLU A 15 -7.89 19.69 -4.90
N PHE A 16 -9.10 19.12 -4.88
CA PHE A 16 -10.19 19.60 -4.04
C PHE A 16 -9.88 19.44 -2.54
N ALA A 17 -9.28 18.33 -2.14
CA ALA A 17 -8.83 18.14 -0.77
C ALA A 17 -7.79 19.19 -0.38
N ILE A 18 -6.81 19.48 -1.24
CA ILE A 18 -5.81 20.53 -1.01
C ILE A 18 -6.50 21.90 -0.93
N SER A 19 -7.37 22.25 -1.89
CA SER A 19 -8.04 23.56 -1.93
C SER A 19 -8.89 23.82 -0.68
N ARG A 20 -9.65 22.82 -0.21
CA ARG A 20 -10.43 22.90 1.03
C ARG A 20 -9.56 23.06 2.28
N ASN A 21 -8.30 22.64 2.23
CA ASN A 21 -7.38 22.67 3.37
C ASN A 21 -6.38 23.85 3.32
N LYS A 22 -6.30 24.61 2.21
CA LYS A 22 -5.36 25.73 2.02
C LYS A 22 -5.42 26.79 3.13
N LEU A 23 -6.58 27.00 3.75
CA LEU A 23 -6.81 28.02 4.76
C LEU A 23 -7.10 27.44 6.15
N CYS A 24 -6.76 26.17 6.40
CA CYS A 24 -6.96 25.60 7.73
C CYS A 24 -5.97 26.22 8.73
N PRO A 25 -6.41 27.09 9.66
CA PRO A 25 -5.51 27.75 10.61
C PRO A 25 -4.92 26.76 11.63
N MET A 26 -5.49 25.56 11.70
CA MET A 26 -5.14 24.47 12.62
C MET A 26 -4.65 23.25 11.83
N GLN A 27 -3.55 23.43 11.07
CA GLN A 27 -2.98 22.37 10.22
C GLN A 27 -2.71 21.05 10.97
N PRO A 28 -2.14 21.04 12.19
CA PRO A 28 -1.91 19.80 12.93
C PRO A 28 -3.21 19.04 13.25
N GLN A 29 -4.25 19.75 13.68
CA GLN A 29 -5.56 19.16 13.97
C GLN A 29 -6.20 18.59 12.71
N ARG A 30 -5.97 19.23 11.57
CA ARG A 30 -6.47 18.74 10.28
C ARG A 30 -5.76 17.47 9.82
N ILE A 31 -4.45 17.40 9.98
CA ILE A 31 -3.66 16.19 9.71
C ILE A 31 -4.16 15.07 10.62
N ALA A 32 -4.31 15.32 11.93
CA ALA A 32 -4.84 14.34 12.87
C ALA A 32 -6.21 13.80 12.44
N GLN A 33 -7.14 14.66 12.02
CA GLN A 33 -8.45 14.24 11.51
C GLN A 33 -8.37 13.38 10.24
N ILE A 34 -7.42 13.65 9.34
CA ILE A 34 -7.23 12.86 8.12
C ILE A 34 -6.70 11.47 8.49
N VAL A 35 -5.69 11.41 9.35
CA VAL A 35 -5.11 10.16 9.86
C VAL A 35 -6.17 9.33 10.60
N ASP A 36 -6.96 9.95 11.48
CA ASP A 36 -8.03 9.25 12.22
C ASP A 36 -9.07 8.64 11.28
N ARG A 37 -9.50 9.40 10.25
CA ARG A 37 -10.46 8.92 9.25
C ARG A 37 -9.89 7.79 8.41
N TYR A 38 -8.63 7.90 8.01
CA TYR A 38 -7.93 6.85 7.29
C TYR A 38 -7.90 5.57 8.11
N GLY A 39 -7.43 5.63 9.36
CA GLY A 39 -7.39 4.46 10.24
C GLY A 39 -8.78 3.88 10.51
N MET A 40 -9.82 4.71 10.61
CA MET A 40 -11.21 4.24 10.76
C MET A 40 -11.70 3.46 9.53
N ILE A 41 -11.41 3.96 8.32
CA ILE A 41 -11.76 3.27 7.07
C ILE A 41 -11.07 1.90 7.03
N LEU A 42 -9.76 1.86 7.26
CA LEU A 42 -9.00 0.60 7.22
C LEU A 42 -9.52 -0.43 8.22
N ARG A 43 -9.74 -0.02 9.48
CA ARG A 43 -10.32 -0.91 10.51
C ARG A 43 -11.72 -1.41 10.16
N THR A 44 -12.49 -0.64 9.40
CA THR A 44 -13.84 -1.05 8.96
C THR A 44 -13.77 -2.09 7.84
N HIS A 45 -12.74 -2.03 6.99
CA HIS A 45 -12.50 -3.00 5.92
C HIS A 45 -11.82 -4.28 6.40
N TRP A 46 -11.10 -4.21 7.52
CA TRP A 46 -10.37 -5.35 8.07
C TRP A 46 -11.28 -6.54 8.39
N ASN A 47 -10.84 -7.73 7.96
CA ASN A 47 -11.51 -9.00 8.21
C ASN A 47 -10.51 -10.17 8.22
N GLU A 48 -10.97 -11.37 8.58
CA GLU A 48 -10.13 -12.56 8.73
C GLU A 48 -9.42 -12.98 7.43
N GLU A 49 -10.05 -12.79 6.26
CA GLU A 49 -9.43 -13.14 4.97
C GLU A 49 -8.22 -12.24 4.68
N LEU A 50 -8.34 -10.94 4.98
CA LEU A 50 -7.22 -10.00 4.84
C LEU A 50 -6.10 -10.30 5.83
N GLU A 51 -6.44 -10.75 7.04
CA GLU A 51 -5.44 -11.16 8.03
C GLU A 51 -4.64 -12.37 7.54
N VAL A 52 -5.29 -13.37 6.96
CA VAL A 52 -4.60 -14.54 6.38
C VAL A 52 -3.64 -14.12 5.28
N ILE A 53 -4.05 -13.21 4.39
CA ILE A 53 -3.19 -12.70 3.31
C ILE A 53 -2.03 -11.90 3.89
N ALA A 54 -2.28 -11.00 4.83
CA ALA A 54 -1.26 -10.14 5.42
C ALA A 54 -0.20 -10.93 6.19
N ARG A 55 -0.59 -12.04 6.82
CA ARG A 55 0.32 -12.95 7.54
C ARG A 55 1.10 -13.89 6.63
N ASN A 56 0.82 -13.91 5.32
CA ASN A 56 1.62 -14.70 4.39
C ASN A 56 3.07 -14.13 4.35
N PRO A 57 4.10 -14.98 4.54
CA PRO A 57 5.49 -14.51 4.60
C PRO A 57 5.96 -13.78 3.33
N TRP A 58 5.51 -14.24 2.16
CA TRP A 58 5.84 -13.61 0.89
C TRP A 58 5.20 -12.23 0.75
N VAL A 59 3.92 -12.10 1.13
CA VAL A 59 3.23 -10.80 1.15
C VAL A 59 3.94 -9.81 2.05
N SER A 60 4.30 -10.23 3.27
CA SER A 60 5.05 -9.39 4.20
C SER A 60 6.39 -8.95 3.63
N TYR A 61 7.16 -9.90 3.08
CA TYR A 61 8.46 -9.64 2.44
C TYR A 61 8.34 -8.61 1.32
N CYS A 62 7.42 -8.80 0.37
CA CYS A 62 7.26 -7.88 -0.75
C CYS A 62 6.88 -6.46 -0.32
N ILE A 63 6.05 -6.32 0.72
CA ILE A 63 5.68 -5.01 1.26
C ILE A 63 6.91 -4.34 1.88
N TYR A 64 7.71 -5.06 2.67
CA TYR A 64 8.92 -4.47 3.27
C TYR A 64 9.97 -4.07 2.25
N GLU A 65 10.30 -4.95 1.31
CA GLU A 65 11.27 -4.65 0.24
C GLU A 65 10.89 -3.39 -0.53
N TRP A 66 9.58 -3.19 -0.75
CA TRP A 66 9.11 -2.00 -1.44
C TRP A 66 9.12 -0.74 -0.55
N CYS A 67 8.73 -0.85 0.73
CA CYS A 67 8.70 0.28 1.66
C CYS A 67 10.10 0.87 1.92
N ASP A 68 11.15 0.07 1.80
CA ASP A 68 12.54 0.55 1.92
C ASP A 68 12.96 1.47 0.75
N GLY A 69 12.30 1.36 -0.42
CA GLY A 69 12.65 2.09 -1.65
C GLY A 69 11.92 3.42 -1.87
N GLY A 70 10.78 3.65 -1.21
CA GLY A 70 10.00 4.88 -1.36
C GLY A 70 8.52 4.71 -1.01
N PRO A 71 7.71 5.79 -1.06
CA PRO A 71 6.29 5.69 -0.76
C PRO A 71 5.63 4.70 -1.74
N LEU A 72 4.80 3.80 -1.23
CA LEU A 72 3.86 2.99 -2.02
C LEU A 72 2.82 3.93 -2.66
N PRO A 73 2.92 4.29 -3.97
CA PRO A 73 1.71 4.20 -4.78
C PRO A 73 1.92 3.95 -6.29
N SER A 74 1.31 2.87 -6.79
CA SER A 74 0.53 2.76 -8.05
C SER A 74 0.32 1.30 -8.46
N PHE A 75 1.13 0.37 -7.94
CA PHE A 75 0.95 -1.06 -8.14
C PHE A 75 -0.16 -1.60 -7.25
N SER A 76 -1.00 -2.47 -7.82
CA SER A 76 -1.84 -3.34 -7.00
C SER A 76 -0.94 -4.31 -6.22
N LEU A 77 -1.43 -4.81 -5.08
CA LEU A 77 -0.71 -5.81 -4.30
C LEU A 77 -0.30 -7.02 -5.17
N SER A 78 -1.18 -7.49 -6.05
CA SER A 78 -0.87 -8.56 -7.01
C SER A 78 0.29 -8.20 -7.96
N GLY A 79 0.37 -6.95 -8.40
CA GLY A 79 1.45 -6.46 -9.25
C GLY A 79 2.77 -6.39 -8.50
N LEU A 80 2.74 -5.98 -7.24
CA LEU A 80 3.91 -5.98 -6.35
C LEU A 80 4.45 -7.41 -6.15
N LEU A 81 3.60 -8.36 -5.80
CA LEU A 81 4.01 -9.76 -5.60
C LEU A 81 4.69 -10.35 -6.85
N GLY A 82 4.12 -10.08 -8.03
CA GLY A 82 4.69 -10.55 -9.30
C GLY A 82 5.99 -9.85 -9.66
N HIS A 83 6.11 -8.56 -9.35
CA HIS A 83 7.32 -7.80 -9.63
C HIS A 83 8.50 -8.28 -8.78
N VAL A 84 8.31 -8.42 -7.46
CA VAL A 84 9.36 -8.91 -6.56
C VAL A 84 9.76 -10.35 -6.90
N ALA A 85 8.79 -11.20 -7.28
CA ALA A 85 9.09 -12.55 -7.74
C ALA A 85 9.96 -12.56 -9.00
N PHE A 86 9.64 -11.70 -9.97
CA PHE A 86 10.44 -11.57 -11.19
C PHE A 86 11.87 -11.07 -10.90
N GLU A 87 12.04 -10.12 -9.98
CA GLU A 87 13.37 -9.63 -9.61
C GLU A 87 14.23 -10.70 -8.93
N LEU A 88 13.61 -11.61 -8.16
CA LEU A 88 14.32 -12.69 -7.46
C LEU A 88 14.46 -13.99 -8.27
N GLU A 89 13.82 -14.08 -9.44
CA GLU A 89 13.88 -15.27 -10.32
C GLU A 89 15.33 -15.63 -10.67
N GLU A 90 16.17 -14.62 -10.97
CA GLU A 90 17.58 -14.84 -11.30
C GLU A 90 18.42 -15.35 -10.11
N ALA A 91 17.99 -15.05 -8.88
CA ALA A 91 18.62 -15.54 -7.65
C ALA A 91 18.13 -16.93 -7.23
N GLY A 92 17.07 -17.44 -7.84
CA GLY A 92 16.40 -18.68 -7.41
C GLY A 92 15.72 -18.54 -6.04
N GLU A 93 15.41 -17.31 -5.63
CA GLU A 93 14.72 -16.98 -4.39
C GLU A 93 13.27 -16.61 -4.71
N GLY A 94 12.33 -16.95 -3.83
CA GLY A 94 10.91 -16.66 -4.02
C GLY A 94 9.98 -17.80 -3.58
N PRO A 95 8.66 -17.57 -3.62
CA PRO A 95 7.66 -18.56 -3.29
C PRO A 95 7.58 -19.63 -4.38
N ASP A 96 6.97 -20.77 -4.05
CA ASP A 96 6.59 -21.76 -5.06
C ASP A 96 5.66 -21.13 -6.11
N ILE A 97 5.76 -21.57 -7.37
CA ILE A 97 5.02 -20.96 -8.48
C ILE A 97 3.51 -21.14 -8.34
N ASP A 98 3.05 -22.26 -7.77
CA ASP A 98 1.63 -22.49 -7.53
C ASP A 98 1.14 -21.61 -6.37
N GLU A 99 1.96 -21.42 -5.34
CA GLU A 99 1.67 -20.48 -4.24
C GLU A 99 1.60 -19.03 -4.74
N LEU A 100 2.56 -18.60 -5.57
CA LEU A 100 2.58 -17.28 -6.18
C LEU A 100 1.33 -17.02 -7.02
N ASN A 101 0.96 -17.97 -7.88
CA ASN A 101 -0.21 -17.85 -8.74
C ASN A 101 -1.50 -17.74 -7.92
N GLN A 102 -1.64 -18.52 -6.85
CA GLN A 102 -2.78 -18.43 -5.93
C GLN A 102 -2.83 -17.06 -5.24
N LEU A 103 -1.70 -16.59 -4.73
CA LEU A 103 -1.60 -15.28 -4.09
C LEU A 103 -1.94 -14.14 -5.05
N ILE A 104 -1.42 -14.17 -6.29
CA ILE A 104 -1.74 -13.19 -7.33
C ILE A 104 -3.24 -13.22 -7.64
N GLU A 105 -3.84 -14.40 -7.79
CA GLU A 105 -5.27 -14.51 -8.08
C GLU A 105 -6.13 -13.90 -6.96
N VAL A 106 -5.84 -14.26 -5.70
CA VAL A 106 -6.58 -13.76 -4.54
C VAL A 106 -6.40 -12.24 -4.41
N THR A 107 -5.15 -11.75 -4.49
CA THR A 107 -4.85 -10.33 -4.29
C THR A 107 -5.33 -9.44 -5.44
N SER A 108 -5.49 -9.98 -6.66
CA SER A 108 -6.04 -9.23 -7.81
C SER A 108 -7.51 -8.85 -7.65
N LYS A 109 -8.25 -9.56 -6.78
CA LYS A 109 -9.67 -9.33 -6.51
C LYS A 109 -9.92 -8.33 -5.37
N LEU A 110 -8.86 -7.93 -4.67
CA LEU A 110 -8.96 -7.02 -3.53
C LEU A 110 -9.31 -5.61 -3.96
N SER A 111 -10.20 -4.96 -3.20
CA SER A 111 -10.45 -3.54 -3.40
C SER A 111 -9.23 -2.71 -3.00
N PRO A 112 -9.11 -1.46 -3.45
CA PRO A 112 -8.02 -0.58 -3.01
C PRO A 112 -7.96 -0.42 -1.48
N PHE A 113 -9.10 -0.45 -0.78
CA PHE A 113 -9.13 -0.34 0.67
C PHE A 113 -8.61 -1.61 1.36
N ASP A 114 -8.89 -2.78 0.80
CA ASP A 114 -8.41 -4.05 1.35
C ASP A 114 -6.89 -4.16 1.19
N GLN A 115 -6.36 -3.73 0.04
CA GLN A 115 -4.92 -3.67 -0.22
C GLN A 115 -4.22 -2.73 0.77
N LEU A 116 -4.78 -1.54 0.99
CA LEU A 116 -4.26 -0.59 1.98
C LEU A 116 -4.35 -1.12 3.42
N ALA A 117 -5.40 -1.86 3.75
CA ALA A 117 -5.55 -2.45 5.08
C ALA A 117 -4.51 -3.54 5.34
N ILE A 118 -4.19 -4.35 4.33
CA ILE A 118 -3.09 -5.34 4.39
C ILE A 118 -1.74 -4.63 4.58
N MET A 119 -1.44 -3.61 3.76
CA MET A 119 -0.19 -2.85 3.85
C MET A 119 -0.01 -2.24 5.24
N GLU A 120 -1.03 -1.53 5.73
CA GLU A 120 -1.02 -0.93 7.07
C GLU A 120 -0.78 -1.99 8.16
N PHE A 121 -1.46 -3.14 8.07
CA PHE A 121 -1.29 -4.22 9.03
C PHE A 121 0.14 -4.76 9.04
N VAL A 122 0.72 -5.01 7.87
CA VAL A 122 2.08 -5.52 7.75
C VAL A 122 3.08 -4.50 8.31
N GLU A 123 2.99 -3.23 7.90
CA GLU A 123 3.87 -2.17 8.39
C GLU A 123 3.81 -1.98 9.92
N HIS A 124 2.64 -2.17 10.55
CA HIS A 124 2.47 -2.01 12.00
C HIS A 124 2.91 -3.21 12.84
N ASN A 125 3.00 -4.40 12.25
CA ASN A 125 3.31 -5.65 12.98
C ASN A 125 4.74 -6.16 12.73
N HIS A 126 5.60 -5.32 12.18
CA HIS A 126 7.04 -5.54 12.09
C HIS A 126 7.76 -5.29 13.43
#